data_AF-A0AAN8WVW2-F1
#
_entry.id   AF-A0AAN8WVW2-F1
#
_cell.length_a   1.000
_cell.length_b   1.000
_cell.length_c   1.000
_cell.angle_alpha   90.00
_cell.angle_beta   90.00
_cell.angle_gamma   90.00
#
_symmetry.space_group_name_H-M   'P 1'
#
loop_
_entity.id
_entity.type
_entity.pdbx_description
1 polymer ?
#
loop_
_entity_poly.entity_id
_entity_poly.type
_entity_poly.pdbx_seq_one_letter_code
_entity_poly.pdbx_strand_id
1 'polypeptide(L)'
;MCENWGCRLNKIQPDSHSHKKNCSGLCQVLPAVHTLTGCDYTSKVGIKHAVLMGNPEIHLNDFMIATGNMDNAVARAEAYLTQVLKKGTGMKTMHQLRNYKYHHAKRSCVDDLPPTSHAIRLHIRRAFFATHQMVSLLSPCEPLDPKEFGFELIGNLLVPTSDEEQKGNELLISLATPGIAISVKLVLLVLAFNGLITEAEAFTWFS
;
A
#
# COMPACT_ATOMS: atom_id res chain seq x y z
N MET A 1 10.09 6.25 -25.24
CA MET A 1 9.80 4.85 -25.63
C MET A 1 8.36 4.46 -25.24
N CYS A 2 7.35 5.11 -25.82
CA CYS A 2 5.92 4.84 -25.55
C CYS A 2 5.17 4.28 -26.78
N GLU A 3 5.88 3.72 -27.77
CA GLU A 3 5.30 3.49 -29.10
C GLU A 3 4.72 2.09 -29.33
N ASN A 4 4.74 1.17 -28.35
CA ASN A 4 4.33 -0.21 -28.61
C ASN A 4 3.34 -0.86 -27.63
N TRP A 5 2.76 -0.10 -26.70
CA TRP A 5 1.65 -0.59 -25.89
C TRP A 5 0.32 -0.28 -26.58
N GLY A 6 0.13 -0.91 -27.74
CA GLY A 6 -1.07 -0.76 -28.55
C GLY A 6 -2.33 -1.06 -27.73
N CYS A 7 -3.24 -0.09 -27.70
CA CYS A 7 -4.62 -0.21 -27.22
C CYS A 7 -5.33 -1.38 -27.89
N ARG A 8 -5.14 -2.59 -27.37
CA ARG A 8 -5.81 -3.81 -27.81
C ARG A 8 -7.04 -4.06 -26.94
N LEU A 9 -7.91 -3.05 -26.85
CA LEU A 9 -9.26 -3.16 -26.28
C LEU A 9 -10.23 -2.43 -27.22
N ASN A 10 -10.55 -3.12 -28.32
CA ASN A 10 -11.87 -3.20 -28.95
C ASN A 10 -11.69 -3.74 -30.38
N LYS A 11 -12.12 -4.98 -30.59
CA LYS A 11 -12.51 -5.46 -31.93
C LYS A 11 -13.82 -4.75 -32.28
N ILE A 12 -13.74 -3.56 -32.87
CA ILE A 12 -14.80 -2.94 -33.67
C ILE A 12 -14.12 -2.41 -34.93
N GLN A 13 -14.78 -2.61 -36.06
CA GLN A 13 -14.25 -2.56 -37.43
C GLN A 13 -13.38 -1.33 -37.79
N PRO A 14 -12.47 -1.47 -38.77
CA PRO A 14 -11.59 -0.41 -39.21
C PRO A 14 -12.30 0.50 -40.21
N ASP A 15 -13.00 1.52 -39.72
CA ASP A 15 -13.38 2.65 -40.57
C ASP A 15 -12.29 3.72 -40.44
N SER A 16 -11.58 3.89 -41.56
CA SER A 16 -10.60 4.94 -41.81
C SER A 16 -11.20 6.30 -41.44
N HIS A 17 -10.76 6.92 -40.34
CA HIS A 17 -10.57 8.36 -40.14
C HIS A 17 -9.84 8.51 -38.80
N SER A 18 -8.62 9.05 -38.86
CA SER A 18 -7.65 9.20 -37.77
C SER A 18 -8.18 10.09 -36.62
N HIS A 19 -9.03 9.52 -35.76
CA HIS A 19 -9.23 10.08 -34.43
C HIS A 19 -8.04 9.72 -33.56
N LYS A 20 -7.20 10.73 -33.30
CA LYS A 20 -6.19 10.76 -32.25
C LYS A 20 -6.91 10.57 -30.91
N LYS A 21 -7.25 9.32 -30.56
CA LYS A 21 -7.85 8.97 -29.28
C LYS A 21 -6.83 9.35 -28.22
N ASN A 22 -7.14 10.40 -27.46
CA ASN A 22 -6.39 10.80 -26.28
C ASN A 22 -6.33 9.61 -25.32
N CYS A 23 -5.26 8.81 -25.40
CA CYS A 23 -4.91 7.78 -24.42
C CYS A 23 -4.47 8.43 -23.09
N SER A 24 -4.90 9.66 -22.82
CA SER A 24 -4.34 10.51 -21.77
C SER A 24 -4.66 9.99 -20.38
N GLY A 25 -5.86 9.44 -20.15
CA GLY A 25 -6.26 8.94 -18.83
C GLY A 25 -5.45 7.71 -18.39
N LEU A 26 -5.52 6.62 -19.16
CA LEU A 26 -4.86 5.36 -18.78
C LEU A 26 -3.35 5.52 -18.70
N CYS A 27 -2.72 6.17 -19.69
CA CYS A 27 -1.27 6.33 -19.74
C CYS A 27 -0.72 7.09 -18.53
N GLN A 28 -1.49 8.05 -17.99
CA GLN A 28 -1.10 8.77 -16.79
C GLN A 28 -1.05 7.86 -15.56
N VAL A 29 -1.97 6.90 -15.43
CA VAL A 29 -2.03 6.02 -14.24
C VAL A 29 -1.21 4.74 -14.37
N LEU A 30 -0.64 4.44 -15.55
CA LEU A 30 0.15 3.21 -15.77
C LEU A 30 1.33 3.04 -14.79
N PRO A 31 2.11 4.08 -14.45
CA PRO A 31 3.17 3.95 -13.43
C PRO A 31 2.62 3.49 -12.07
N ALA A 32 1.52 4.12 -11.60
CA ALA A 32 0.86 3.76 -10.35
C ALA A 32 0.30 2.33 -10.39
N VAL A 33 -0.30 1.95 -11.52
CA VAL A 33 -0.81 0.60 -11.74
C VAL A 33 0.31 -0.44 -11.67
N HIS A 34 1.44 -0.18 -12.33
CA HIS A 34 2.59 -1.07 -12.36
C HIS A 34 3.17 -1.30 -10.96
N THR A 35 3.41 -0.22 -10.21
CA THR A 35 3.96 -0.29 -8.85
C THR A 35 2.96 -0.87 -7.85
N LEU A 36 1.66 -0.58 -7.94
CA LEU A 36 0.65 -1.12 -7.02
C LEU A 36 0.42 -2.62 -7.18
N THR A 37 0.59 -3.14 -8.40
CA THR A 37 0.24 -4.54 -8.71
C THR A 37 1.44 -5.47 -8.82
N GLY A 38 2.64 -4.90 -8.68
CA GLY A 38 3.90 -5.62 -8.55
C GLY A 38 4.92 -5.16 -9.59
N CYS A 39 6.05 -4.69 -9.09
CA CYS A 39 7.28 -4.45 -9.83
C CYS A 39 8.47 -4.91 -8.97
N ASP A 40 9.71 -4.58 -9.35
CA ASP A 40 10.88 -4.96 -8.57
C ASP A 40 10.91 -4.32 -7.16
N TYR A 41 10.14 -3.25 -6.94
CA TYR A 41 10.02 -2.56 -5.65
C TYR A 41 8.89 -3.08 -4.74
N THR A 42 7.93 -3.81 -5.30
CA THR A 42 6.66 -4.08 -4.61
C THR A 42 6.14 -5.49 -4.88
N SER A 43 5.47 -6.07 -3.87
CA SER A 43 4.91 -7.42 -4.00
C SER A 43 3.79 -7.49 -5.04
N LYS A 44 3.67 -8.64 -5.70
CA LYS A 44 2.62 -8.85 -6.70
C LYS A 44 1.23 -8.87 -6.06
N VAL A 45 0.29 -8.09 -6.61
CA VAL A 45 -1.12 -8.09 -6.21
C VAL A 45 -2.00 -8.39 -7.43
N GLY A 46 -2.61 -9.58 -7.43
CA GLY A 46 -3.48 -10.03 -8.52
C GLY A 46 -2.74 -10.46 -9.79
N ILE A 47 -3.47 -10.49 -10.92
CA ILE A 47 -2.93 -10.86 -12.24
C ILE A 47 -2.95 -9.65 -13.18
N LYS A 48 -1.94 -9.52 -14.04
CA LYS A 48 -1.78 -8.37 -14.97
C LYS A 48 -3.04 -8.04 -15.79
N HIS A 49 -3.82 -9.06 -16.15
CA HIS A 49 -5.08 -8.84 -16.88
C HIS A 49 -6.17 -8.20 -16.00
N ALA A 50 -6.32 -8.62 -14.75
CA ALA A 50 -7.36 -8.12 -13.85
C ALA A 50 -7.14 -6.64 -13.49
N VAL A 51 -5.88 -6.23 -13.45
CA VAL A 51 -5.41 -4.87 -13.21
C VAL A 51 -6.02 -3.85 -14.17
N LEU A 52 -6.03 -4.15 -15.48
CA LEU A 52 -6.59 -3.26 -16.50
C LEU A 52 -8.12 -3.24 -16.51
N MET A 53 -8.74 -4.30 -15.99
CA MET A 53 -10.20 -4.43 -15.91
C MET A 53 -10.81 -3.72 -14.68
N GLY A 54 -9.97 -3.19 -13.78
CA GLY A 54 -10.37 -2.50 -12.54
C GLY A 54 -10.58 -1.00 -12.70
N ASN A 55 -10.68 -0.47 -13.92
CA ASN A 55 -10.86 0.96 -14.22
C ASN A 55 -9.89 1.88 -13.44
N PRO A 56 -8.56 1.68 -13.59
CA PRO A 56 -7.57 2.36 -12.75
C PRO A 56 -7.66 3.89 -12.79
N GLU A 57 -8.10 4.47 -13.92
CA GLU A 57 -8.28 5.92 -14.09
C GLU A 57 -9.23 6.54 -13.06
N ILE A 58 -10.25 5.80 -12.61
CA ILE A 58 -11.25 6.29 -11.64
C ILE A 58 -10.64 6.39 -10.24
N HIS A 59 -9.72 5.49 -9.91
CA HIS A 59 -9.19 5.34 -8.56
C HIS A 59 -7.81 5.99 -8.36
N LEU A 60 -7.03 6.09 -9.44
CA LEU A 60 -5.60 6.40 -9.37
C LEU A 60 -5.22 7.70 -10.09
N ASN A 61 -6.19 8.47 -10.60
CA ASN A 61 -5.93 9.73 -11.32
C ASN A 61 -5.03 10.70 -10.53
N ASP A 62 -5.25 10.84 -9.22
CA ASP A 62 -4.47 11.74 -8.37
C ASP A 62 -3.38 11.00 -7.58
N PHE A 63 -3.19 9.69 -7.82
CA PHE A 63 -2.26 8.88 -7.02
C PHE A 63 -0.81 9.36 -7.12
N MET A 64 -0.45 10.13 -8.14
CA MET A 64 0.91 10.66 -8.30
C MET A 64 1.09 12.06 -7.69
N ILE A 65 -0.01 12.78 -7.44
CA ILE A 65 0.00 14.21 -7.08
C ILE A 65 -0.56 14.44 -5.65
N ALA A 66 -1.07 13.39 -5.00
CA ALA A 66 -1.77 13.48 -3.72
C ALA A 66 -0.87 13.74 -2.49
N THR A 67 0.17 14.56 -2.60
CA THR A 67 1.08 14.93 -1.51
C THR A 67 0.33 15.57 -0.32
N GLY A 68 -0.75 16.31 -0.57
CA GLY A 68 -1.58 16.92 0.49
C GLY A 68 -2.74 16.06 1.03
N ASN A 69 -3.05 14.92 0.42
CA ASN A 69 -4.17 14.06 0.86
C ASN A 69 -3.86 12.57 0.64
N MET A 70 -2.77 12.14 1.27
CA MET A 70 -2.25 10.78 1.15
C MET A 70 -3.28 9.73 1.60
N ASP A 71 -3.99 9.96 2.70
CA ASP A 71 -4.92 8.97 3.23
C ASP A 71 -6.10 8.70 2.29
N ASN A 72 -6.60 9.71 1.57
CA ASN A 72 -7.61 9.51 0.53
C ASN A 72 -7.04 8.77 -0.68
N ALA A 73 -5.80 9.07 -1.09
CA ALA A 73 -5.12 8.32 -2.16
C ALA A 73 -4.94 6.85 -1.78
N VAL A 74 -4.56 6.58 -0.53
CA VAL A 74 -4.44 5.23 0.02
C VAL A 74 -5.79 4.51 0.01
N ALA A 75 -6.85 5.15 0.50
CA ALA A 75 -8.19 4.56 0.53
C ALA A 75 -8.73 4.24 -0.88
N ARG A 76 -8.50 5.14 -1.85
CA ARG A 76 -8.89 4.90 -3.25
C ARG A 76 -8.08 3.80 -3.90
N ALA A 77 -6.77 3.73 -3.65
CA ALA A 77 -5.91 2.66 -4.14
C ALA A 77 -6.28 1.30 -3.52
N GLU A 78 -6.63 1.26 -2.24
CA GLU A 78 -7.12 0.03 -1.60
C GLU A 78 -8.42 -0.45 -2.26
N ALA A 79 -9.39 0.45 -2.49
CA ALA A 79 -10.64 0.16 -3.18
C ALA A 79 -10.45 -0.25 -4.66
N TYR A 80 -9.35 0.18 -5.28
CA TYR A 80 -8.95 -0.34 -6.59
C TYR A 80 -8.42 -1.77 -6.49
N LEU A 81 -7.52 -2.03 -5.54
CA LEU A 81 -6.92 -3.35 -5.37
C LEU A 81 -7.97 -4.41 -4.98
N THR A 82 -9.04 -4.07 -4.26
CA THR A 82 -10.15 -5.00 -4.03
C THR A 82 -10.83 -5.42 -5.33
N GLN A 83 -11.00 -4.50 -6.30
CA GLN A 83 -11.54 -4.81 -7.62
C GLN A 83 -10.58 -5.64 -8.47
N VAL A 84 -9.27 -5.42 -8.33
CA VAL A 84 -8.23 -6.26 -8.99
C VAL A 84 -8.31 -7.70 -8.49
N LEU A 85 -8.47 -7.90 -7.18
CA LEU A 85 -8.57 -9.24 -6.58
C LEU A 85 -9.93 -9.90 -6.79
N LYS A 86 -11.01 -9.12 -6.88
CA LYS A 86 -12.37 -9.61 -7.14
C LYS A 86 -13.15 -8.58 -7.97
N LYS A 87 -13.20 -8.81 -9.28
CA LYS A 87 -13.93 -7.94 -10.22
C LYS A 87 -15.39 -7.78 -9.83
N GLY A 88 -15.93 -6.57 -10.00
CA GLY A 88 -17.35 -6.26 -9.78
C GLY A 88 -17.75 -6.23 -8.31
N THR A 89 -16.77 -6.17 -7.39
CA THR A 89 -17.06 -5.98 -5.98
C THR A 89 -17.32 -4.51 -5.64
N GLY A 90 -18.26 -4.26 -4.72
CA GLY A 90 -18.46 -2.96 -4.07
C GLY A 90 -17.62 -2.77 -2.80
N MET A 91 -16.72 -3.70 -2.48
CA MET A 91 -15.89 -3.66 -1.28
C MET A 91 -14.79 -2.61 -1.42
N LYS A 92 -14.67 -1.74 -0.41
CA LYS A 92 -13.72 -0.62 -0.40
C LYS A 92 -12.41 -0.95 0.30
N THR A 93 -12.41 -1.94 1.19
CA THR A 93 -11.22 -2.31 1.97
C THR A 93 -10.87 -3.78 1.80
N MET A 94 -9.59 -4.10 1.94
CA MET A 94 -9.10 -5.47 1.95
C MET A 94 -9.69 -6.29 3.11
N HIS A 95 -9.96 -5.66 4.25
CA HIS A 95 -10.63 -6.32 5.36
C HIS A 95 -12.05 -6.80 4.98
N GLN A 96 -12.83 -5.97 4.27
CA GLN A 96 -14.14 -6.39 3.75
C GLN A 96 -14.01 -7.57 2.78
N LEU A 97 -13.05 -7.50 1.85
CA LEU A 97 -12.78 -8.57 0.90
C LEU A 97 -12.33 -9.86 1.59
N ARG A 98 -11.50 -9.75 2.63
CA ARG A 98 -11.04 -10.88 3.45
C ARG A 98 -12.20 -11.54 4.15
N ASN A 99 -13.04 -10.75 4.84
CA ASN A 99 -14.21 -11.23 5.55
C ASN A 99 -15.18 -11.94 4.60
N TYR A 100 -15.45 -11.31 3.44
CA TYR A 100 -16.29 -11.92 2.41
C TYR A 100 -15.73 -13.26 1.93
N LYS A 101 -14.44 -13.33 1.61
CA LYS A 101 -13.81 -14.58 1.15
C LYS A 101 -13.87 -15.66 2.22
N TYR A 102 -13.61 -15.32 3.48
CA TYR A 102 -13.64 -16.25 4.60
C TYR A 102 -15.03 -16.90 4.78
N HIS A 103 -16.11 -16.12 4.68
CA HIS A 103 -17.46 -16.64 4.90
C HIS A 103 -18.12 -17.26 3.65
N HIS A 104 -17.74 -16.84 2.44
CA HIS A 104 -18.43 -17.25 1.21
C HIS A 104 -17.62 -18.19 0.30
N ALA A 105 -16.32 -18.39 0.54
CA ALA A 105 -15.56 -19.38 -0.20
C ALA A 105 -15.83 -20.79 0.36
N LYS A 106 -16.14 -21.75 -0.52
CA LYS A 106 -16.39 -23.15 -0.12
C LYS A 106 -15.16 -23.81 0.52
N ARG A 107 -13.96 -23.36 0.17
CA ARG A 107 -12.65 -23.76 0.71
C ARG A 107 -11.70 -22.58 0.55
N SER A 108 -11.38 -21.87 1.63
CA SER A 108 -10.29 -20.89 1.64
C SER A 108 -9.17 -21.43 2.50
N CYS A 109 -7.98 -21.65 1.93
CA CYS A 109 -6.78 -21.75 2.74
C CYS A 109 -6.47 -20.37 3.34
N VAL A 110 -5.76 -20.32 4.47
CA VAL A 110 -5.25 -19.06 5.02
C VAL A 110 -4.41 -18.31 3.98
N ASP A 111 -3.68 -19.05 3.15
CA ASP A 111 -2.84 -18.52 2.07
C ASP A 111 -3.64 -17.92 0.90
N ASP A 112 -4.91 -18.30 0.74
CA ASP A 112 -5.80 -17.79 -0.32
C ASP A 112 -6.54 -16.50 0.09
N LEU A 113 -6.44 -16.14 1.37
CA LEU A 113 -7.06 -14.95 1.91
C LEU A 113 -6.28 -13.71 1.46
N PRO A 114 -6.99 -12.64 1.08
CA PRO A 114 -6.35 -11.38 0.73
C PRO A 114 -5.65 -10.81 1.97
N PRO A 115 -4.63 -9.96 1.79
CA PRO A 115 -3.95 -9.31 2.90
C PRO A 115 -4.93 -8.49 3.75
N THR A 116 -4.53 -8.14 4.96
CA THR A 116 -5.33 -7.21 5.78
C THR A 116 -5.17 -5.78 5.26
N SER A 117 -6.13 -4.90 5.58
CA SER A 117 -6.03 -3.46 5.26
C SER A 117 -4.79 -2.80 5.87
N HIS A 118 -4.34 -3.29 7.02
CA HIS A 118 -3.11 -2.80 7.65
C HIS A 118 -1.87 -3.20 6.83
N ALA A 119 -1.74 -4.49 6.47
CA ALA A 119 -0.60 -4.97 5.69
C ALA A 119 -0.53 -4.34 4.29
N ILE A 120 -1.68 -4.17 3.60
CA ILE A 120 -1.69 -3.56 2.27
C ILE A 120 -1.40 -2.05 2.29
N ARG A 121 -1.64 -1.36 3.41
CA ARG A 121 -1.45 0.09 3.50
C ARG A 121 0.01 0.50 3.28
N LEU A 122 0.94 -0.25 3.85
CA LEU A 122 2.37 0.01 3.68
C LEU A 122 2.81 -0.27 2.24
N HIS A 123 2.32 -1.36 1.65
CA HIS A 123 2.51 -1.67 0.22
C HIS A 123 2.04 -0.53 -0.69
N ILE A 124 0.85 0.04 -0.42
CA ILE A 124 0.31 1.18 -1.19
C ILE A 124 1.21 2.42 -1.04
N ARG A 125 1.69 2.72 0.18
CA ARG A 125 2.60 3.86 0.42
C ARG A 125 3.93 3.70 -0.31
N ARG A 126 4.52 2.50 -0.28
CA ARG A 126 5.75 2.22 -1.05
C ARG A 126 5.54 2.35 -2.54
N ALA A 127 4.41 1.84 -3.04
CA ALA A 127 4.03 2.00 -4.44
C ALA A 127 3.86 3.48 -4.81
N PHE A 128 3.26 4.30 -3.95
CA PHE A 128 3.18 5.75 -4.13
C PHE A 128 4.57 6.37 -4.29
N PHE A 129 5.47 6.10 -3.34
CA PHE A 129 6.84 6.62 -3.38
C PHE A 129 7.58 6.21 -4.66
N ALA A 130 7.55 4.93 -5.02
CA ALA A 130 8.19 4.44 -6.25
C ALA A 130 7.61 5.10 -7.50
N THR A 131 6.28 5.28 -7.54
CA THR A 131 5.60 5.97 -8.65
C THR A 131 6.03 7.42 -8.75
N HIS A 132 6.09 8.12 -7.62
CA HIS A 132 6.53 9.50 -7.55
C HIS A 132 7.98 9.65 -8.05
N GLN A 133 8.88 8.75 -7.67
CA GLN A 133 10.25 8.71 -8.17
C GLN A 133 10.30 8.45 -9.69
N MET A 134 9.48 7.55 -10.22
CA MET A 134 9.42 7.31 -11.67
C MET A 134 8.95 8.54 -12.45
N VAL A 135 7.95 9.25 -11.93
CA VAL A 135 7.39 10.45 -12.56
C VAL A 135 8.34 11.64 -12.41
N SER A 136 9.07 11.74 -11.29
CA SER A 136 10.03 12.82 -11.06
C SER A 136 11.19 12.81 -12.07
N LEU A 137 11.51 11.65 -12.64
CA LEU A 137 12.47 11.52 -13.75
C LEU A 137 11.98 12.16 -15.05
N LEU A 138 10.67 12.29 -15.23
CA LEU A 138 10.05 12.88 -16.42
C LEU A 138 9.76 14.38 -16.23
N SER A 139 9.38 14.76 -15.01
CA SER A 139 9.00 16.13 -14.66
C SER A 139 9.52 16.47 -13.25
N PRO A 140 10.18 17.62 -13.03
CA PRO A 140 10.63 18.02 -11.70
C PRO A 140 9.47 17.99 -10.68
N CYS A 141 9.69 17.31 -9.55
CA CYS A 141 8.74 17.19 -8.45
C CYS A 141 9.50 17.35 -7.13
N GLU A 142 8.81 17.83 -6.09
CA GLU A 142 9.41 17.98 -4.76
C GLU A 142 9.87 16.62 -4.21
N PRO A 143 11.09 16.52 -3.66
CA PRO A 143 11.57 15.26 -3.10
C PRO A 143 10.72 14.84 -1.90
N LEU A 144 10.37 13.56 -1.85
CA LEU A 144 9.64 12.96 -0.72
C LEU A 144 10.63 12.29 0.24
N ASP A 145 10.37 12.39 1.55
CA ASP A 145 11.14 11.63 2.55
C ASP A 145 10.72 10.16 2.50
N PRO A 146 11.61 9.22 2.10
CA PRO A 146 11.27 7.81 2.02
C PRO A 146 10.82 7.20 3.36
N LYS A 147 11.20 7.78 4.51
CA LYS A 147 10.80 7.26 5.83
C LYS A 147 9.30 7.30 6.06
N GLU A 148 8.61 8.29 5.50
CA GLU A 148 7.15 8.42 5.59
C GLU A 148 6.41 7.33 4.80
N PHE A 149 7.11 6.67 3.87
CA PHE A 149 6.56 5.67 2.95
C PHE A 149 6.97 4.24 3.29
N GLY A 150 7.46 3.99 4.51
CA GLY A 150 7.80 2.65 4.95
C GLY A 150 9.16 2.17 4.47
N PHE A 151 10.12 3.08 4.42
CA PHE A 151 11.53 2.73 4.21
C PHE A 151 12.38 3.22 5.37
N GLU A 152 13.54 2.64 5.52
CA GLU A 152 14.58 3.07 6.44
C GLU A 152 15.93 3.11 5.75
N LEU A 153 16.85 3.91 6.31
CA LEU A 153 18.21 4.00 5.84
C LEU A 153 19.10 3.16 6.76
N ILE A 154 19.54 2.01 6.25
CA ILE A 154 20.53 1.16 6.93
C ILE A 154 21.87 1.40 6.22
N GLY A 155 22.72 2.21 6.85
CA GLY A 155 23.92 2.75 6.21
C GLY A 155 23.55 3.67 5.04
N ASN A 156 23.93 3.29 3.82
CA ASN A 156 23.63 4.03 2.58
C ASN A 156 22.58 3.33 1.71
N LEU A 157 21.90 2.31 2.24
CA LEU A 157 20.89 1.54 1.52
C LEU A 157 19.50 1.88 2.03
N LEU A 158 18.58 2.09 1.09
CA LEU A 158 17.17 2.25 1.40
C LEU A 158 16.50 0.88 1.45
N VAL A 159 16.05 0.48 2.64
CA VAL A 159 15.48 -0.85 2.90
C VAL A 159 14.01 -0.71 3.28
N PRO A 160 13.10 -1.57 2.79
CA PRO A 160 11.72 -1.58 3.25
C PRO A 160 11.64 -2.03 4.73
N THR A 161 10.99 -1.25 5.59
CA THR A 161 10.76 -1.65 6.99
C THR A 161 9.89 -2.89 7.11
N SER A 162 10.09 -3.70 8.14
CA SER A 162 9.18 -4.80 8.43
C SER A 162 7.88 -4.28 9.05
N ASP A 163 6.74 -4.94 8.77
CA ASP A 163 5.44 -4.57 9.35
C ASP A 163 5.43 -4.70 10.89
N GLU A 164 6.32 -5.55 11.44
CA GLU A 164 6.43 -5.81 12.88
C GLU A 164 7.03 -4.63 13.64
N GLU A 165 7.98 -3.94 13.01
CA GLU A 165 8.73 -2.85 13.61
C GLU A 165 7.91 -1.56 13.74
N GLN A 166 6.96 -1.31 12.82
CA GLN A 166 6.03 -0.19 12.93
C GLN A 166 5.10 -0.31 14.15
N LYS A 167 4.64 -1.52 14.49
CA LYS A 167 3.78 -1.74 15.67
C LYS A 167 4.50 -1.42 16.96
N GLY A 168 5.80 -1.77 17.06
CA GLY A 168 6.61 -1.43 18.22
C GLY A 168 6.68 0.08 18.45
N ASN A 169 6.90 0.84 17.38
CA ASN A 169 7.03 2.29 17.45
C ASN A 169 5.70 3.00 17.74
N GLU A 170 4.58 2.55 17.16
CA GLU A 170 3.25 3.11 17.47
C GLU A 170 2.83 2.84 18.93
N LEU A 171 3.10 1.64 19.45
CA LEU A 171 2.85 1.30 20.86
C LEU A 171 3.67 2.18 21.81
N LEU A 172 4.95 2.42 21.50
CA LEU A 172 5.80 3.30 22.30
C LEU A 172 5.34 4.76 22.27
N ILE A 173 4.92 5.28 21.12
CA ILE A 173 4.41 6.66 21.00
C ILE A 173 3.06 6.81 21.73
N SER A 174 2.16 5.82 21.63
CA SER A 174 0.90 5.83 22.38
C SER A 174 1.09 5.74 23.90
N LEU A 175 2.19 5.14 24.37
CA LEU A 175 2.56 5.11 25.79
C LEU A 175 3.25 6.39 26.25
N ALA A 176 3.81 7.18 25.32
CA ALA A 176 4.50 8.43 25.60
C ALA A 176 3.59 9.67 25.56
N THR A 177 2.33 9.57 25.11
CA THR A 177 1.40 10.70 25.11
C THR A 177 1.00 11.09 26.55
N PRO A 178 1.29 12.34 26.98
CA PRO A 178 1.00 12.80 28.33
C PRO A 178 -0.51 12.98 28.50
N GLY A 179 -1.17 12.00 29.11
CA GLY A 179 -2.61 12.02 29.35
C GLY A 179 -3.22 10.66 29.63
N ILE A 180 -2.56 9.59 29.20
CA ILE A 180 -2.91 8.22 29.57
C ILE A 180 -1.85 7.77 30.60
N ALA A 181 -2.11 8.07 31.87
CA ALA A 181 -1.34 7.54 32.99
C ALA A 181 -1.63 6.04 33.19
N ILE A 182 -1.56 5.23 32.13
CA ILE A 182 -1.31 3.80 32.31
C ILE A 182 0.13 3.75 32.79
N SER A 183 0.27 3.58 34.09
CA SER A 183 1.55 3.50 34.79
C SER A 183 2.51 2.66 33.96
N VAL A 184 3.60 3.26 33.47
CA VAL A 184 4.70 2.57 32.75
C VAL A 184 5.15 1.32 33.53
N LYS A 185 4.95 1.36 34.86
CA LYS A 185 5.12 0.22 35.78
C LYS A 185 4.31 -1.01 35.39
N LEU A 186 3.05 -0.87 34.93
CA LEU A 186 2.18 -1.99 34.55
C LEU A 186 2.63 -2.64 33.24
N VAL A 187 3.09 -1.85 32.26
CA VAL A 187 3.62 -2.37 30.99
C VAL A 187 4.94 -3.11 31.24
N LEU A 188 5.84 -2.53 32.03
CA LEU A 188 7.06 -3.20 32.46
C LEU A 188 6.78 -4.47 33.28
N LEU A 189 5.75 -4.47 34.13
CA LEU A 189 5.31 -5.66 34.86
C LEU A 189 4.86 -6.76 33.89
N VAL A 190 4.03 -6.42 32.90
CA VAL A 190 3.53 -7.38 31.90
C VAL A 190 4.67 -7.93 31.04
N LEU A 191 5.65 -7.11 30.67
CA LEU A 191 6.83 -7.58 29.92
C LEU A 191 7.74 -8.49 30.76
N ALA A 192 7.90 -8.19 32.05
CA ALA A 192 8.63 -9.04 32.99
C ALA A 192 7.91 -10.39 33.22
N PHE A 193 6.58 -10.38 33.37
CA PHE A 193 5.77 -11.61 33.53
C PHE A 193 5.81 -12.52 32.29
N ASN A 194 6.06 -11.96 31.11
CA ASN A 194 6.21 -12.73 29.87
C ASN A 194 7.67 -13.15 29.59
N GLY A 195 8.61 -12.88 30.51
CA GLY A 195 10.01 -13.32 30.40
C GLY A 195 10.81 -12.60 29.32
N LEU A 196 10.33 -11.47 28.81
CA LEU A 196 11.00 -10.69 27.75
C LEU A 196 12.11 -9.78 28.30
N ILE A 197 12.14 -9.56 29.61
CA ILE A 197 13.17 -8.79 30.32
C ILE A 197 13.50 -9.50 31.62
N THR A 198 14.76 -9.43 32.04
CA THR A 198 15.18 -10.02 33.31
C THR A 198 14.73 -9.14 34.48
N GLU A 199 14.35 -9.73 35.62
CA GLU A 199 13.90 -8.97 36.81
C GLU A 199 14.95 -7.95 37.30
N ALA A 200 16.23 -8.24 37.06
CA ALA A 200 17.34 -7.34 37.38
C ALA A 200 17.33 -6.05 36.55
N GLU A 201 16.96 -6.13 35.26
CA GLU A 201 16.82 -4.97 34.39
C GLU A 201 15.53 -4.20 34.67
N ALA A 202 14.49 -4.86 35.17
CA ALA A 202 13.27 -4.15 35.57
C ALA A 202 13.55 -3.23 36.77
N PHE A 203 14.30 -3.68 37.78
CA PHE A 203 14.50 -2.95 39.03
C PHE A 203 15.31 -1.64 38.92
N THR A 204 16.25 -1.55 37.96
CA THR A 204 17.07 -0.34 37.76
C THR A 204 16.26 0.86 37.26
N TRP A 205 15.06 0.65 36.73
CA TRP A 205 14.18 1.72 36.23
C TRP A 205 13.17 2.23 37.29
N PHE A 206 13.11 1.60 38.46
CA PHE A 206 12.22 1.98 39.57
C PHE A 206 12.94 2.68 40.73
N SER A 207 14.28 2.77 40.67
CA SER A 207 15.12 3.50 41.64
C SER A 207 15.41 4.91 41.14
#